data_AF-A0A920C5Z7-F1
#
_entry.id   AF-A0A920C5Z7-F1
#
_cell.length_a   1.000
_cell.length_b   1.000
_cell.length_c   1.000
_cell.angle_alpha   90.00
_cell.angle_beta   90.00
_cell.angle_gamma   90.00
#
_symmetry.space_group_name_H-M   'P 1'
#
loop_
_entity.id
_entity.type
_entity.pdbx_description
1 polymer ?
#
loop_
_entity_poly.entity_id
_entity_poly.type
_entity_poly.pdbx_seq_one_letter_code
_entity_poly.pdbx_strand_id
1 'polypeptide(L)' 'MAYIRKRGKGYEYTVSKSVNGQSQRIFKCGFRTKKQALIAAAELEALLANGLNPRSNNPTTL' A
#
# COMPACT_ATOMS: atom_id res chain seq x y z
N MET A 1 -6.04 4.87 -7.30
CA MET A 1 -7.22 4.71 -6.43
C MET A 1 -6.96 3.54 -5.49
N ALA A 2 -6.82 3.83 -4.20
CA ALA A 2 -6.68 2.82 -3.16
C ALA A 2 -8.02 2.14 -2.84
N TYR A 3 -8.01 0.82 -2.71
CA TYR A 3 -9.11 0.03 -2.16
C TYR A 3 -8.87 -0.25 -0.68
N ILE A 4 -9.82 0.10 0.18
CA ILE A 4 -9.71 -0.11 1.63
C ILE A 4 -10.76 -1.11 2.07
N ARG A 5 -10.32 -2.13 2.79
CA ARG A 5 -11.20 -3.16 3.36
C ARG A 5 -10.91 -3.38 4.84
N LYS A 6 -11.93 -3.82 5.56
CA LYS A 6 -11.78 -4.35 6.92
C LYS A 6 -11.37 -5.81 6.83
N ARG A 7 -10.35 -6.21 7.58
CA ARG A 7 -9.88 -7.61 7.66
C ARG A 7 -9.73 -7.99 9.14
N GLY A 8 -10.63 -8.83 9.63
CA GLY A 8 -10.70 -9.18 11.05
C GLY A 8 -10.90 -7.96 11.95
N LYS A 9 -9.97 -7.74 12.88
CA LYS A 9 -9.98 -6.62 13.83
C LYS A 9 -9.35 -5.32 13.29
N GLY A 10 -8.80 -5.34 12.07
CA GLY A 10 -8.08 -4.21 11.49
C GLY A 10 -8.56 -3.83 10.09
N TYR A 11 -7.84 -2.89 9.48
CA TYR A 11 -8.04 -2.41 8.13
C TYR A 11 -6.77 -2.66 7.30
N GLU A 12 -6.98 -2.76 6.00
CA GLU A 12 -5.96 -2.94 4.98
C GLU A 12 -6.27 -2.00 3.82
N TYR A 13 -5.24 -1.45 3.21
CA TYR A 13 -5.36 -0.78 1.91
C TYR A 13 -4.65 -1.60 0.84
N THR A 14 -5.12 -1.50 -0.40
CA THR A 14 -4.49 -2.05 -1.59
C THR A 14 -4.49 -0.99 -2.69
N VAL A 15 -3.32 -0.70 -3.24
CA VAL A 15 -3.13 0.17 -4.40
C VAL A 15 -2.63 -0.69 -5.54
N SER A 16 -3.35 -0.67 -6.67
CA SER A 16 -2.90 -1.29 -7.91
C SER A 16 -2.14 -0.26 -8.73
N LYS A 17 -0.96 -0.64 -9.24
CA LYS A 17 -0.16 0.18 -10.15
C LYS A 17 0.31 -0.67 -11.33
N SER A 18 0.60 -0.02 -12.46
CA SER A 18 1.21 -0.69 -13.61
C SER A 18 2.68 -0.30 -13.68
N VAL A 19 3.59 -1.29 -13.69
CA VAL A 19 5.03 -1.07 -13.86
C VAL A 19 5.47 -1.92 -15.04
N ASN A 20 6.02 -1.29 -16.09
CA ASN A 20 6.50 -1.97 -17.31
C ASN A 20 5.44 -2.88 -17.98
N GLY A 21 4.18 -2.43 -18.01
CA GLY A 21 3.07 -3.21 -18.56
C GLY A 21 2.55 -4.33 -17.66
N GLN A 22 3.17 -4.60 -16.51
CA GLN A 22 2.69 -5.57 -15.53
C GLN A 22 1.92 -4.87 -14.40
N SER A 23 0.73 -5.40 -14.08
CA SER A 23 -0.06 -4.93 -12.94
C SER A 23 0.51 -5.48 -11.63
N GLN A 24 0.98 -4.58 -10.77
CA GLN A 24 1.47 -4.88 -9.44
C GLN A 24 0.51 -4.32 -8.39
N ARG A 25 0.31 -5.07 -7.30
CA ARG A 25 -0.52 -4.64 -6.17
C ARG A 25 0.37 -4.41 -4.96
N ILE A 26 0.33 -3.20 -4.42
CA ILE A 26 0.96 -2.84 -3.16
C ILE A 26 -0.13 -2.81 -2.10
N PHE A 27 0.03 -3.57 -1.04
CA PHE A 27 -0.92 -3.58 0.06
C PHE A 27 -0.21 -3.54 1.40
N LYS A 28 -0.90 -2.98 2.39
CA LYS A 28 -0.44 -2.99 3.78
C LYS A 28 -1.64 -3.21 4.69
N CYS A 29 -1.47 -4.10 5.66
CA CYS A 29 -2.48 -4.47 6.64
C CYS A 29 -2.05 -4.04 8.05
N GLY A 30 -2.93 -4.24 9.03
CA GLY A 30 -2.63 -3.96 10.45
C GLY A 30 -3.07 -2.58 10.95
N PHE A 31 -3.85 -1.83 10.17
CA PHE A 31 -4.37 -0.54 10.61
C PHE A 31 -5.50 -0.72 11.62
N ARG A 32 -5.47 0.04 12.72
CA ARG A 32 -6.49 -0.06 13.78
C ARG A 32 -7.80 0.60 13.36
N THR A 33 -7.74 1.63 12.52
CA THR A 33 -8.89 2.38 12.03
C THR A 33 -8.87 2.58 10.52
N LYS A 34 -10.06 2.77 9.93
CA LYS A 34 -10.21 3.08 8.49
C LYS A 34 -9.47 4.37 8.12
N LYS A 35 -9.48 5.37 9.00
CA LYS A 35 -8.82 6.66 8.79
C LYS A 35 -7.30 6.51 8.68
N GLN A 36 -6.68 5.67 9.52
CA GLN A 36 -5.25 5.38 9.40
C GLN A 36 -4.91 4.70 8.07
N ALA A 37 -5.73 3.73 7.64
CA ALA A 37 -5.54 3.08 6.35
C ALA A 37 -5.68 4.06 5.17
N LEU A 38 -6.63 5.02 5.25
CA LEU A 38 -6.80 6.09 4.26
C LEU A 38 -5.57 7.01 4.17
N ILE A 39 -5.08 7.49 5.30
CA ILE A 39 -3.92 8.40 5.35
C ILE A 39 -2.69 7.70 4.77
N ALA A 40 -2.40 6.47 5.20
CA ALA A 40 -1.26 5.71 4.69
C ALA A 40 -1.39 5.37 3.20
N ALA A 41 -2.62 5.13 2.72
CA ALA A 41 -2.86 4.92 1.29
C ALA A 41 -2.63 6.19 0.46
N ALA A 42 -3.05 7.36 0.96
CA ALA A 42 -2.84 8.65 0.31
C ALA A 42 -1.34 9.01 0.24
N GLU A 43 -0.60 8.77 1.33
CA GLU A 43 0.86 8.91 1.34
C GLU A 43 1.53 8.01 0.30
N LEU A 44 1.10 6.75 0.20
CA LEU A 44 1.60 5.83 -0.81
C LEU A 44 1.29 6.30 -2.24
N GLU A 45 0.07 6.76 -2.51
CA GLU A 45 -0.30 7.28 -3.83
C GLU A 45 0.53 8.52 -4.20
N ALA A 46 0.80 9.41 -3.24
CA ALA A 46 1.67 10.57 -3.45
C ALA A 46 3.12 10.16 -3.75
N LEU A 47 3.66 9.15 -3.05
CA LEU A 47 4.99 8.60 -3.34
C LEU A 47 5.07 8.00 -4.75
N LEU A 48 4.06 7.22 -5.13
CA LEU A 48 3.97 6.62 -6.47
C LEU A 48 3.84 7.69 -7.56
N ALA A 49 3.08 8.76 -7.32
CA ALA A 49 2.97 9.90 -8.23
C ALA A 49 4.32 10.61 -8.44
N ASN A 50 5.16 10.65 -7.42
CA ASN A 50 6.53 11.17 -7.50
C ASN A 50 7.53 10.17 -8.12
N GLY A 51 7.08 9.02 -8.61
CA GLY A 51 7.95 7.98 -9.21
C GLY A 51 8.72 7.15 -8.19
N LEU A 52 8.49 7.35 -6.89
CA LEU A 52 9.11 6.55 -5.84
C LEU A 52 8.34 5.23 -5.71
N ASN A 53 8.99 4.15 -6.14
CA ASN A 53 8.48 2.81 -5.92
C ASN A 53 8.97 2.30 -4.56
N PRO A 54 8.10 2.15 -3.55
CA PRO A 54 8.49 1.47 -2.31
C PRO A 54 8.72 0.01 -2.65
N ARG A 55 9.99 -0.35 -2.85
CA ARG A 55 10.44 -1.73 -2.95
C ARG A 55 10.27 -2.31 -1.55
N SER A 56 9.58 -3.44 -1.41
CA SER A 56 9.60 -4.21 -0.16
C SER A 56 11.00 -4.81 -0.01
N ASN A 57 11.92 -4.05 0.56
CA ASN A 57 13.14 -4.60 1.13
C ASN A 57 12.72 -5.46 2.32
N ASN A 58 12.53 -6.76 2.05
CA ASN A 58 12.76 -7.77 3.07
C ASN A 58 14.15 -7.48 3.66
N PRO A 59 14.32 -7.40 4.99
CA PRO A 59 15.65 -7.46 5.55
C PRO A 59 16.20 -8.85 5.17
N THR A 60 17.12 -8.89 4.22
CA THR A 60 17.97 -10.06 4.00
C THR A 60 18.68 -10.31 5.33
N THR A 61 18.26 -11.34 6.06
CA THR A 61 19.05 -11.88 7.17
C THR A 61 20.39 -12.33 6.61
N LEU A 62 21.47 -11.71 7.11
CA LEU A 62 22.86 -12.11 6.89
C LEU A 62 23.09 -13.56 7.38
#